data_AF-A0AAV8YFW8-F1
#
_entry.id   AF-A0AAV8YFW8-F1
#
_cell.length_a   1.000
_cell.length_b   1.000
_cell.length_c   1.000
_cell.angle_alpha   90.00
_cell.angle_beta   90.00
_cell.angle_gamma   90.00
#
_symmetry.space_group_name_H-M   'P 1'
#
loop_
_entity.id
_entity.type
_entity.pdbx_description
1 polymer ?
#
loop_
_entity_poly.entity_id
_entity_poly.type
_entity_poly.pdbx_seq_one_letter_code
_entity_poly.pdbx_strand_id
1 'polypeptide(L)'
;MSLEIEQVFFYAKENSKPHKTHNYELVHDEDNPIAIFRRGVKFTIAIRFLGRGFKSDNDLIRLIFNFGPRPNPIQGTQGIIKVDPRKKTQIDDEQRLWFANVLDIGSDTITLEVFVPPSVPVGLWTLQVEASLLNNPENPTVFDSDTEFYIIFNPWNCHDLVYMPEERMLDEFVLTDVGKIWVGPFGTSRGREWVFGQFDACVLPAAMLMFEKSGLSYASRGDPIKVTRMISKMVNSNDDDGILVGRWDGDYADGTAPSAWTGSVPILQEYLDNESSVSYGQCWVFSGVVTTLCRALGIPSRVVSNIVSAHDANATLTVDKYFDANNEELSYDPNNEMGMDSIWNYHVWNDVYMARPDLPPDTAREKDHRASNDKI
;
A
#
# COMPACT_ATOMS: atom_id res chain seq x y z
N MET A 1 5.56 -5.42 -42.69
CA MET A 1 4.41 -4.98 -41.88
C MET A 1 4.81 -5.12 -40.42
N SER A 2 4.57 -4.09 -39.61
CA SER A 2 4.89 -4.14 -38.16
C SER A 2 4.07 -5.24 -37.47
N LEU A 3 4.46 -5.62 -36.26
CA LEU A 3 3.61 -6.50 -35.44
C LEU A 3 2.37 -5.72 -35.00
N GLU A 4 1.23 -6.40 -35.06
CA GLU A 4 -0.04 -5.93 -34.52
C GLU A 4 -0.31 -6.72 -33.24
N ILE A 5 -0.48 -6.02 -32.12
CA ILE A 5 -0.77 -6.64 -30.82
C ILE A 5 -2.28 -6.84 -30.73
N GLU A 6 -2.69 -8.04 -30.37
CA GLU A 6 -4.10 -8.37 -30.16
C GLU A 6 -4.49 -8.26 -28.68
N GLN A 7 -3.65 -8.80 -27.79
CA GLN A 7 -3.97 -8.87 -26.36
C GLN A 7 -2.70 -9.03 -25.51
N VAL A 8 -2.75 -8.53 -24.28
CA VAL A 8 -1.74 -8.80 -23.25
C VAL A 8 -2.38 -9.60 -22.10
N PHE A 9 -1.68 -10.63 -21.64
CA PHE A 9 -2.09 -11.48 -20.53
C PHE A 9 -1.18 -11.23 -19.32
N PHE A 10 -1.78 -10.86 -18.19
CA PHE A 10 -1.07 -10.61 -16.93
C PHE A 10 -1.04 -11.80 -15.97
N TYR A 11 -1.74 -12.90 -16.30
CA TYR A 11 -1.74 -14.14 -15.50
C TYR A 11 -1.92 -13.90 -14.00
N ALA A 12 -3.00 -13.17 -13.63
CA ALA A 12 -3.23 -12.71 -12.27
C ALA A 12 -3.15 -13.85 -11.25
N LYS A 13 -3.82 -14.97 -11.51
CA LYS A 13 -3.87 -16.14 -10.62
C LYS A 13 -2.50 -16.80 -10.47
N GLU A 14 -1.76 -16.99 -11.56
CA GLU A 14 -0.45 -17.63 -11.56
C GLU A 14 0.60 -16.77 -10.85
N ASN A 15 0.65 -15.47 -11.19
CA ASN A 15 1.59 -14.54 -10.59
C ASN A 15 1.27 -14.24 -9.12
N SER A 16 0.01 -14.39 -8.68
CA SER A 16 -0.35 -14.11 -7.28
C SER A 16 0.35 -15.00 -6.25
N LYS A 17 0.79 -16.21 -6.66
CA LYS A 17 1.51 -17.15 -5.79
C LYS A 17 2.90 -16.65 -5.41
N PRO A 18 3.83 -16.40 -6.36
CA PRO A 18 5.16 -15.87 -6.04
C PRO A 18 5.10 -14.47 -5.41
N HIS A 19 4.07 -13.67 -5.74
CA HIS A 19 3.89 -12.34 -5.14
C HIS A 19 3.19 -12.36 -3.78
N LYS A 20 2.73 -13.52 -3.28
CA LYS A 20 1.97 -13.63 -2.02
C LYS A 20 0.77 -12.65 -2.00
N THR A 21 0.02 -12.64 -3.10
CA THR A 21 -1.18 -11.83 -3.34
C THR A 21 -2.39 -12.70 -3.73
N HIS A 22 -2.30 -14.02 -3.56
CA HIS A 22 -3.37 -14.95 -3.91
C HIS A 22 -4.60 -14.89 -2.99
N ASN A 23 -4.54 -14.17 -1.86
CA ASN A 23 -5.70 -14.00 -0.98
C ASN A 23 -6.63 -12.87 -1.44
N TYR A 24 -6.14 -11.92 -2.24
CA TYR A 24 -6.96 -10.79 -2.71
C TYR A 24 -8.07 -11.29 -3.64
N GLU A 25 -9.31 -10.97 -3.32
CA GLU A 25 -10.48 -11.39 -4.09
C GLU A 25 -10.43 -10.93 -5.55
N LEU A 26 -9.88 -9.73 -5.79
CA LEU A 26 -9.71 -9.17 -7.14
C LEU A 26 -8.91 -10.06 -8.10
N VAL A 27 -8.02 -10.91 -7.59
CA VAL A 27 -7.24 -11.86 -8.40
C VAL A 27 -8.12 -12.99 -8.94
N HIS A 28 -9.23 -13.26 -8.27
CA HIS A 28 -10.08 -14.43 -8.52
C HIS A 28 -11.36 -14.12 -9.28
N ASP A 29 -11.64 -12.84 -9.55
CA ASP A 29 -12.78 -12.40 -10.36
C ASP A 29 -12.91 -13.25 -11.64
N GLU A 30 -14.12 -13.74 -11.90
CA GLU A 30 -14.39 -14.68 -13.01
C GLU A 30 -14.39 -13.98 -14.37
N ASP A 31 -14.79 -12.71 -14.40
CA ASP A 31 -14.96 -11.94 -15.63
C ASP A 31 -13.69 -11.13 -15.96
N ASN A 32 -13.08 -10.50 -14.95
CA ASN A 32 -11.91 -9.64 -15.12
C ASN A 32 -10.93 -9.75 -13.93
N PRO A 33 -10.12 -10.81 -13.86
CA PRO A 33 -9.14 -10.98 -12.79
C PRO A 33 -8.05 -9.91 -12.86
N ILE A 34 -7.87 -9.15 -11.78
CA ILE A 34 -6.89 -8.06 -11.70
C ILE A 34 -5.58 -8.59 -11.10
N ALA A 35 -4.48 -8.39 -11.81
CA ALA A 35 -3.16 -8.77 -11.31
C ALA A 35 -2.70 -7.81 -10.20
N ILE A 36 -2.14 -8.37 -9.12
CA ILE A 36 -1.58 -7.62 -8.00
C ILE A 36 -0.14 -8.10 -7.79
N PHE A 37 0.81 -7.23 -8.12
CA PHE A 37 2.24 -7.49 -8.00
C PHE A 37 2.82 -6.75 -6.81
N ARG A 38 3.74 -7.41 -6.11
CA ARG A 38 4.67 -6.74 -5.18
C ARG A 38 5.90 -6.26 -5.94
N ARG A 39 6.31 -5.01 -5.70
CA ARG A 39 7.52 -4.42 -6.32
C ARG A 39 8.79 -5.20 -5.97
N GLY A 40 9.81 -5.17 -6.83
CA GLY A 40 11.05 -5.94 -6.62
C GLY A 40 10.91 -7.46 -6.76
N VAL A 41 9.81 -7.96 -7.32
CA VAL A 41 9.63 -9.38 -7.67
C VAL A 41 9.24 -9.47 -9.13
N LYS A 42 9.70 -10.53 -9.80
CA LYS A 42 9.41 -10.75 -11.21
C LYS A 42 8.02 -11.34 -11.40
N PHE A 43 7.34 -10.92 -12.45
CA PHE A 43 6.08 -11.52 -12.90
C PHE A 43 6.13 -11.89 -14.38
N THR A 44 5.26 -12.81 -14.78
CA THR A 44 5.16 -13.25 -16.18
C THR A 44 4.02 -12.53 -16.88
N ILE A 45 4.26 -12.05 -18.10
CA ILE A 45 3.21 -11.60 -19.02
C ILE A 45 3.35 -12.33 -20.36
N ALA A 46 2.27 -12.39 -21.13
CA ALA A 46 2.34 -12.81 -22.53
C ALA A 46 1.67 -11.79 -23.43
N ILE A 47 2.22 -11.60 -24.62
CA ILE A 47 1.70 -10.69 -25.64
C ILE A 47 1.34 -11.55 -26.84
N ARG A 48 0.05 -11.55 -27.22
CA ARG A 48 -0.45 -12.23 -28.41
C ARG A 48 -0.51 -11.24 -29.58
N PHE A 49 -0.08 -11.68 -30.74
CA PHE A 49 -0.01 -10.91 -31.97
C PHE A 49 -1.03 -11.40 -32.98
N LEU A 50 -1.58 -10.47 -33.77
CA LEU A 50 -2.47 -10.81 -34.87
C LEU A 50 -1.66 -11.17 -36.14
N GLY A 51 -2.00 -12.30 -36.75
CA GLY A 51 -1.53 -12.70 -38.08
C GLY A 51 -0.10 -13.28 -38.15
N ARG A 52 0.85 -12.82 -37.33
CA ARG A 52 2.21 -13.41 -37.25
C ARG A 52 2.86 -13.22 -35.88
N GLY A 53 3.71 -14.16 -35.49
CA GLY A 53 4.55 -14.03 -34.30
C GLY A 53 5.75 -13.09 -34.45
N PHE A 54 6.36 -12.83 -33.31
CA PHE A 54 7.55 -11.99 -33.16
C PHE A 54 8.80 -12.66 -33.76
N LYS A 55 9.58 -11.87 -34.52
CA LYS A 55 10.86 -12.30 -35.10
C LYS A 55 11.99 -11.40 -34.60
N SER A 56 12.91 -11.96 -33.82
CA SER A 56 14.02 -11.25 -33.17
C SER A 56 14.92 -10.45 -34.12
N ASP A 57 15.01 -10.86 -35.39
CA ASP A 57 15.90 -10.25 -36.38
C ASP A 57 15.22 -9.12 -37.18
N ASN A 58 13.90 -8.95 -37.02
CA ASN A 58 13.12 -7.97 -37.78
C ASN A 58 12.31 -7.02 -36.90
N ASP A 59 11.88 -7.48 -35.71
CA ASP A 59 10.90 -6.78 -34.88
C ASP A 59 11.55 -6.20 -33.61
N LEU A 60 10.99 -5.09 -33.16
CA LEU A 60 11.35 -4.39 -31.94
C LEU A 60 10.10 -4.17 -31.11
N ILE A 61 10.11 -4.66 -29.87
CA ILE A 61 9.04 -4.43 -28.89
C ILE A 61 9.56 -3.55 -27.76
N ARG A 62 8.77 -2.56 -27.34
CA ARG A 62 8.96 -1.81 -26.10
C ARG A 62 7.72 -1.95 -25.23
N LEU A 63 7.95 -2.19 -23.94
CA LEU A 63 6.92 -2.15 -22.92
C LEU A 63 7.03 -0.78 -22.21
N ILE A 64 5.92 -0.07 -22.12
CA ILE A 64 5.82 1.23 -21.47
C ILE A 64 4.80 1.10 -20.34
N PHE A 65 5.30 0.98 -19.13
CA PHE A 65 4.50 0.95 -17.91
C PHE A 65 4.27 2.37 -17.43
N ASN A 66 3.00 2.75 -17.25
CA ASN A 66 2.60 4.12 -16.92
C ASN A 66 1.90 4.17 -15.56
N PHE A 67 2.21 5.21 -14.78
CA PHE A 67 1.59 5.47 -13.48
C PHE A 67 1.12 6.91 -13.36
N GLY A 68 -0.17 7.07 -13.07
CA GLY A 68 -0.81 8.37 -12.90
C GLY A 68 -0.98 9.16 -14.20
N PRO A 69 -1.50 10.39 -14.10
CA PRO A 69 -1.94 11.18 -15.26
C PRO A 69 -0.79 11.78 -16.07
N ARG A 70 0.42 11.86 -15.50
CA ARG A 70 1.62 12.39 -16.15
C ARG A 70 2.83 11.49 -15.88
N PRO A 71 2.90 10.32 -16.52
CA PRO A 71 4.02 9.38 -16.36
C PRO A 71 5.36 10.03 -16.73
N ASN A 72 6.40 9.79 -15.93
CA ASN A 72 7.72 10.35 -16.13
C ASN A 72 8.81 9.36 -15.64
N PRO A 73 9.77 8.95 -16.49
CA PRO A 73 10.81 8.00 -16.11
C PRO A 73 11.71 8.47 -14.96
N ILE A 74 12.03 9.77 -14.91
CA ILE A 74 12.90 10.35 -13.89
C ILE A 74 12.22 10.34 -12.52
N GLN A 75 10.90 10.51 -12.49
CA GLN A 75 10.10 10.47 -11.26
C GLN A 75 9.71 9.05 -10.85
N GLY A 76 10.13 8.03 -11.62
CA GLY A 76 9.76 6.63 -11.38
C GLY A 76 8.29 6.30 -11.68
N THR A 77 7.53 7.22 -12.27
CA THR A 77 6.12 7.01 -12.66
C THR A 77 5.97 6.49 -14.09
N GLN A 78 7.08 6.16 -14.76
CA GLN A 78 7.08 5.45 -16.05
C GLN A 78 8.26 4.47 -16.12
N GLY A 79 7.99 3.24 -16.54
CA GLY A 79 9.01 2.22 -16.81
C GLY A 79 9.05 1.90 -18.30
N ILE A 80 10.21 2.02 -18.95
CA ILE A 80 10.36 1.71 -20.38
C ILE A 80 11.35 0.56 -20.54
N ILE A 81 10.89 -0.55 -21.10
CA ILE A 81 11.70 -1.74 -21.34
C ILE A 81 11.76 -2.02 -22.83
N LYS A 82 12.97 -2.07 -23.38
CA LYS A 82 13.22 -2.62 -24.72
C LYS A 82 13.42 -4.13 -24.60
N VAL A 83 12.57 -4.93 -25.26
CA VAL A 83 12.70 -6.39 -25.26
C VAL A 83 13.86 -6.79 -26.17
N ASP A 84 14.82 -7.53 -25.62
CA ASP A 84 15.97 -8.08 -26.35
C ASP A 84 16.06 -9.60 -26.11
N PRO A 85 15.63 -10.43 -27.07
CA PRO A 85 15.65 -11.90 -26.94
C PRO A 85 17.04 -12.50 -26.74
N ARG A 86 18.11 -11.76 -27.07
CA ARG A 86 19.49 -12.24 -27.01
C ARG A 86 20.12 -11.96 -25.66
N LYS A 87 19.48 -11.14 -24.82
CA LYS A 87 19.99 -10.76 -23.50
C LYS A 87 19.10 -11.34 -22.42
N LYS A 88 19.74 -11.93 -21.41
CA LYS A 88 19.09 -12.28 -20.16
C LYS A 88 19.66 -11.40 -19.06
N THR A 89 18.89 -10.39 -18.68
CA THR A 89 19.23 -9.48 -17.60
C THR A 89 18.98 -10.17 -16.26
N GLN A 90 19.98 -10.13 -15.38
CA GLN A 90 19.82 -10.54 -13.99
C GLN A 90 19.46 -9.32 -13.15
N ILE A 91 18.82 -9.56 -12.00
CA ILE A 91 18.60 -8.53 -11.00
C ILE A 91 19.98 -8.05 -10.55
N ASP A 92 20.24 -6.75 -10.66
CA ASP A 92 21.48 -6.14 -10.18
C ASP A 92 21.43 -5.94 -8.66
N ASP A 93 22.59 -5.70 -8.04
CA ASP A 93 22.69 -5.52 -6.58
C ASP A 93 21.92 -4.29 -6.08
N GLU A 94 21.65 -3.31 -6.95
CA GLU A 94 20.92 -2.09 -6.59
C GLU A 94 19.39 -2.21 -6.83
N GLN A 95 18.96 -3.21 -7.59
CA GLN A 95 17.57 -3.47 -8.02
C GLN A 95 16.87 -2.28 -8.69
N ARG A 96 17.60 -1.37 -9.35
CA ARG A 96 17.05 -0.06 -9.76
C ARG A 96 16.37 -0.05 -11.11
N LEU A 97 16.66 -1.02 -11.98
CA LEU A 97 16.29 -0.96 -13.38
C LEU A 97 15.11 -1.87 -13.71
N TRP A 98 14.18 -1.34 -14.49
CA TRP A 98 13.16 -2.13 -15.16
C TRP A 98 13.82 -3.02 -16.22
N PHE A 99 13.43 -4.28 -16.31
CA PHE A 99 13.84 -5.15 -17.41
C PHE A 99 12.80 -6.22 -17.70
N ALA A 100 12.92 -6.85 -18.87
CA ALA A 100 12.16 -8.03 -19.23
C ALA A 100 13.07 -9.05 -19.91
N ASN A 101 12.92 -10.32 -19.54
CA ASN A 101 13.59 -11.46 -20.17
C ASN A 101 12.58 -12.23 -21.00
N VAL A 102 12.97 -12.64 -22.20
CA VAL A 102 12.13 -13.54 -23.02
C VAL A 102 12.19 -14.94 -22.43
N LEU A 103 11.04 -15.50 -22.07
CA LEU A 103 10.91 -16.87 -21.61
C LEU A 103 10.64 -17.84 -22.76
N ASP A 104 9.75 -17.45 -23.66
CA ASP A 104 9.33 -18.27 -24.80
C ASP A 104 8.89 -17.39 -25.99
N ILE A 105 9.13 -17.89 -27.20
CA ILE A 105 8.67 -17.28 -28.45
C ILE A 105 7.89 -18.35 -29.23
N GLY A 106 6.57 -18.24 -29.16
CA GLY A 106 5.63 -19.08 -29.90
C GLY A 106 5.34 -18.58 -31.32
N SER A 107 4.37 -19.21 -31.97
CA SER A 107 3.96 -18.89 -33.35
C SER A 107 3.30 -17.51 -33.48
N ASP A 108 2.57 -17.08 -32.46
CA ASP A 108 1.78 -15.84 -32.40
C ASP A 108 1.89 -15.13 -31.04
N THR A 109 2.68 -15.67 -30.11
CA THR A 109 2.74 -15.21 -28.73
C THR A 109 4.19 -15.12 -28.27
N ILE A 110 4.52 -14.06 -27.52
CA ILE A 110 5.79 -13.97 -26.78
C ILE A 110 5.51 -13.94 -25.28
N THR A 111 6.23 -14.74 -24.52
CA THR A 111 6.14 -14.78 -23.06
C THR A 111 7.36 -14.11 -22.44
N LEU A 112 7.11 -13.17 -21.52
CA LEU A 112 8.14 -12.33 -20.92
C LEU A 112 8.09 -12.45 -19.39
N GLU A 113 9.26 -12.52 -18.77
CA GLU A 113 9.46 -12.34 -17.34
C GLU A 113 9.88 -10.89 -17.10
N VAL A 114 9.02 -10.09 -16.50
CA VAL A 114 9.23 -8.66 -16.22
C VAL A 114 9.66 -8.47 -14.78
N PHE A 115 10.62 -7.57 -14.57
CA PHE A 115 11.04 -7.10 -13.25
C PHE A 115 10.77 -5.60 -13.10
N VAL A 116 10.25 -5.23 -11.93
CA VAL A 116 9.98 -3.84 -11.56
C VAL A 116 10.80 -3.47 -10.31
N PRO A 117 11.48 -2.32 -10.27
CA PRO A 117 12.30 -1.91 -9.14
C PRO A 117 11.51 -1.84 -7.82
N PRO A 118 12.14 -2.09 -6.65
CA PRO A 118 11.50 -1.98 -5.34
C PRO A 118 11.27 -0.52 -4.91
N SER A 119 11.63 0.47 -5.72
CA SER A 119 11.39 1.90 -5.45
C SER A 119 10.19 2.47 -6.20
N VAL A 120 9.54 1.70 -7.08
CA VAL A 120 8.42 2.22 -7.89
C VAL A 120 7.24 2.60 -7.00
N PRO A 121 6.45 3.62 -7.40
CA PRO A 121 5.19 3.96 -6.76
C PRO A 121 4.19 2.81 -6.67
N VAL A 122 3.44 2.76 -5.57
CA VAL A 122 2.35 1.78 -5.40
C VAL A 122 1.00 2.36 -5.87
N GLY A 123 0.15 1.51 -6.44
CA GLY A 123 -1.17 1.85 -6.95
C GLY A 123 -1.50 1.13 -8.26
N LEU A 124 -2.48 1.66 -9.01
CA LEU A 124 -2.89 1.17 -10.34
C LEU A 124 -1.92 1.63 -11.42
N TRP A 125 -1.43 0.68 -12.21
CA TRP A 125 -0.54 0.88 -13.35
C TRP A 125 -1.21 0.38 -14.64
N THR A 126 -0.84 1.03 -15.75
CA THR A 126 -1.23 0.60 -17.11
C THR A 126 -0.01 0.19 -17.91
N LEU A 127 -0.23 -0.60 -18.96
CA LEU A 127 0.81 -1.02 -19.90
C LEU A 127 0.43 -0.61 -21.31
N GLN A 128 1.37 0.04 -21.98
CA GLN A 128 1.35 0.30 -23.41
C GLN A 128 2.46 -0.52 -24.08
N VAL A 129 2.17 -1.13 -25.21
CA VAL A 129 3.12 -1.93 -25.99
C VAL A 129 3.36 -1.24 -27.33
N GLU A 130 4.62 -0.88 -27.60
CA GLU A 130 5.04 -0.38 -28.90
C GLU A 130 5.71 -1.50 -29.69
N ALA A 131 5.28 -1.71 -30.93
CA ALA A 131 5.93 -2.62 -31.86
C ALA A 131 6.35 -1.92 -33.14
N SER A 132 7.61 -2.08 -33.55
CA SER A 132 8.19 -1.49 -34.75
C SER A 132 9.10 -2.49 -35.47
N LEU A 133 9.47 -2.18 -36.70
CA LEU A 133 10.53 -2.92 -37.38
C LEU A 133 11.89 -2.37 -36.94
N LEU A 134 12.90 -3.23 -36.81
CA LEU A 134 14.26 -2.84 -36.42
C LEU A 134 14.88 -1.81 -37.37
N ASN A 135 14.50 -1.85 -38.66
CA ASN A 135 14.95 -0.90 -39.67
C ASN A 135 14.10 0.38 -39.75
N ASN A 136 13.02 0.49 -38.98
CA ASN A 136 12.18 1.68 -38.89
C ASN A 136 11.60 1.84 -37.45
N PRO A 137 12.45 2.11 -36.45
CA PRO A 137 12.04 2.17 -35.04
C PRO A 137 11.26 3.44 -34.67
N GLU A 138 11.21 4.44 -35.56
CA GLU A 138 10.55 5.74 -35.32
C GLU A 138 9.05 5.72 -35.57
N ASN A 139 8.53 4.68 -36.25
CA ASN A 139 7.11 4.54 -36.58
C ASN A 139 6.52 3.27 -35.95
N PRO A 140 6.36 3.21 -34.62
CA PRO A 140 5.77 2.06 -33.95
C PRO A 140 4.25 2.00 -34.15
N THR A 141 3.73 0.78 -34.22
CA THR A 141 2.34 0.49 -33.88
C THR A 141 2.22 0.51 -32.36
N VAL A 142 1.18 1.18 -31.86
CA VAL A 142 0.93 1.34 -30.43
C VAL A 142 -0.30 0.53 -30.05
N PHE A 143 -0.21 -0.21 -28.96
CA PHE A 143 -1.32 -0.90 -28.31
C PHE A 143 -1.39 -0.45 -26.85
N ASP A 144 -2.50 0.18 -26.48
CA ASP A 144 -2.80 0.51 -25.09
C ASP A 144 -3.60 -0.65 -24.48
N SER A 145 -3.09 -1.25 -23.42
CA SER A 145 -3.78 -2.36 -22.74
C SER A 145 -4.95 -1.82 -21.94
N ASP A 146 -6.15 -2.36 -22.17
CA ASP A 146 -7.37 -2.02 -21.43
C ASP A 146 -7.36 -2.57 -19.98
N THR A 147 -6.40 -3.44 -19.66
CA THR A 147 -6.27 -4.06 -18.33
C THR A 147 -5.26 -3.30 -17.46
N GLU A 148 -5.74 -2.82 -16.32
CA GLU A 148 -4.91 -2.26 -15.25
C GLU A 148 -4.44 -3.37 -14.29
N PHE A 149 -3.38 -3.08 -13.54
CA PHE A 149 -2.88 -3.97 -12.50
C PHE A 149 -2.31 -3.17 -11.33
N TYR A 150 -2.30 -3.76 -10.14
CA TYR A 150 -1.73 -3.12 -8.96
C TYR A 150 -0.24 -3.45 -8.82
N ILE A 151 0.54 -2.45 -8.43
CA ILE A 151 1.84 -2.66 -7.79
C ILE A 151 1.72 -2.21 -6.32
N ILE A 152 2.10 -3.07 -5.37
CA ILE A 152 2.09 -2.80 -3.93
C ILE A 152 3.48 -2.99 -3.30
N PHE A 153 3.64 -2.59 -2.03
CA PHE A 153 4.89 -2.73 -1.29
C PHE A 153 5.27 -4.20 -1.08
N ASN A 154 6.57 -4.45 -0.90
CA ASN A 154 7.11 -5.79 -0.77
C ASN A 154 7.97 -6.00 0.48
N PRO A 155 7.38 -6.50 1.56
CA PRO A 155 8.11 -6.71 2.80
C PRO A 155 8.98 -7.97 2.80
N TRP A 156 8.97 -8.77 1.72
CA TRP A 156 9.87 -9.91 1.52
C TRP A 156 11.14 -9.54 0.73
N ASN A 157 11.20 -8.36 0.11
CA ASN A 157 12.38 -7.93 -0.66
C ASN A 157 13.29 -7.04 0.19
N CYS A 158 14.55 -7.44 0.37
CA CYS A 158 15.53 -6.74 1.22
C CYS A 158 15.96 -5.35 0.74
N HIS A 159 15.60 -4.98 -0.49
CA HIS A 159 15.83 -3.64 -1.06
C HIS A 159 14.57 -2.75 -0.97
N ASP A 160 13.45 -3.28 -0.51
CA ASP A 160 12.26 -2.49 -0.18
C ASP A 160 12.41 -1.89 1.22
N LEU A 161 12.01 -0.63 1.39
CA LEU A 161 12.02 0.05 2.67
C LEU A 161 11.09 -0.60 3.71
N VAL A 162 10.11 -1.42 3.30
CA VAL A 162 9.25 -2.17 4.24
C VAL A 162 9.75 -3.59 4.54
N TYR A 163 10.97 -3.93 4.15
CA TYR A 163 11.53 -5.27 4.33
C TYR A 163 11.55 -5.72 5.78
N MET A 164 10.88 -6.83 6.09
CA MET A 164 10.94 -7.47 7.41
C MET A 164 11.72 -8.78 7.31
N PRO A 165 12.91 -8.88 7.93
CA PRO A 165 13.75 -10.07 7.81
C PRO A 165 13.13 -11.31 8.47
N GLU A 166 12.31 -11.11 9.49
CA GLU A 166 11.66 -12.19 10.21
C GLU A 166 10.36 -12.62 9.51
N GLU A 167 10.45 -13.56 8.56
CA GLU A 167 9.31 -13.97 7.72
C GLU A 167 8.07 -14.42 8.51
N ARG A 168 8.22 -15.06 9.67
CA ARG A 168 7.08 -15.46 10.53
C ARG A 168 6.24 -14.26 10.99
N MET A 169 6.84 -13.08 11.11
CA MET A 169 6.14 -11.87 11.52
C MET A 169 5.32 -11.30 10.35
N LEU A 170 5.64 -11.65 9.10
CA LEU A 170 4.87 -11.26 7.93
C LEU A 170 3.56 -12.04 7.81
N ASP A 171 3.51 -13.27 8.33
CA ASP A 171 2.24 -13.99 8.48
C ASP A 171 1.28 -13.20 9.37
N GLU A 172 1.75 -12.67 10.50
CA GLU A 172 0.93 -11.89 11.45
C GLU A 172 0.66 -10.45 10.96
N PHE A 173 1.68 -9.73 10.47
CA PHE A 173 1.60 -8.30 10.22
C PHE A 173 1.23 -7.91 8.79
N VAL A 174 1.10 -8.88 7.88
CA VAL A 174 0.68 -8.66 6.49
C VAL A 174 -0.43 -9.63 6.08
N LEU A 175 -0.25 -10.93 6.34
CA LEU A 175 -1.14 -11.96 5.79
C LEU A 175 -2.35 -12.30 6.65
N THR A 176 -2.29 -12.09 7.97
CA THR A 176 -3.43 -12.34 8.85
C THR A 176 -4.45 -11.20 8.69
N ASP A 177 -5.69 -11.54 8.40
CA ASP A 177 -6.79 -10.62 8.06
C ASP A 177 -7.82 -10.44 9.19
N VAL A 178 -7.57 -11.10 10.32
CA VAL A 178 -8.32 -10.95 11.56
C VAL A 178 -7.36 -10.66 12.71
N GLY A 179 -7.83 -9.99 13.74
CA GLY A 179 -6.99 -9.68 14.89
C GLY A 179 -7.78 -9.34 16.13
N LYS A 180 -7.05 -8.86 17.14
CA LYS A 180 -7.64 -8.39 18.39
C LYS A 180 -7.15 -6.98 18.68
N ILE A 181 -8.09 -6.11 19.05
CA ILE A 181 -7.82 -4.77 19.53
C ILE A 181 -8.17 -4.74 21.03
N TRP A 182 -7.20 -4.44 21.87
CA TRP A 182 -7.42 -4.38 23.31
C TRP A 182 -8.10 -3.07 23.69
N VAL A 183 -9.29 -3.17 24.28
CA VAL A 183 -10.13 -2.03 24.65
C VAL A 183 -10.58 -2.12 26.10
N GLY A 184 -10.95 -0.98 26.67
CA GLY A 184 -11.46 -0.87 28.03
C GLY A 184 -10.40 -0.42 29.04
N PRO A 185 -10.84 -0.04 30.25
CA PRO A 185 -9.96 0.49 31.28
C PRO A 185 -9.07 -0.60 31.90
N PHE A 186 -8.07 -0.17 32.66
CA PHE A 186 -7.25 -1.05 33.48
C PHE A 186 -8.11 -1.94 34.39
N GLY A 187 -7.78 -3.23 34.47
CA GLY A 187 -8.50 -4.22 35.28
C GLY A 187 -9.71 -4.88 34.59
N THR A 188 -10.31 -4.25 33.58
CA THR A 188 -11.40 -4.85 32.78
C THR A 188 -11.17 -4.76 31.27
N SER A 189 -9.90 -4.61 30.86
CA SER A 189 -9.53 -4.59 29.45
C SER A 189 -9.80 -5.95 28.82
N ARG A 190 -10.24 -5.94 27.57
CA ARG A 190 -10.55 -7.16 26.80
C ARG A 190 -10.11 -7.01 25.36
N GLY A 191 -9.70 -8.12 24.77
CA GLY A 191 -9.47 -8.21 23.33
C GLY A 191 -10.81 -8.22 22.60
N ARG A 192 -11.08 -7.17 21.83
CA ARG A 192 -12.18 -7.12 20.87
C ARG A 192 -11.68 -7.71 19.56
N GLU A 193 -12.39 -8.71 19.03
CA GLU A 193 -12.08 -9.26 17.71
C GLU A 193 -12.37 -8.21 16.62
N TRP A 194 -11.51 -8.19 15.61
CA TRP A 194 -11.60 -7.26 14.50
C TRP A 194 -11.27 -7.97 13.19
N VAL A 195 -12.13 -7.82 12.19
CA VAL A 195 -11.86 -8.27 10.82
C VAL A 195 -11.17 -7.12 10.08
N PHE A 196 -9.87 -7.25 9.85
CA PHE A 196 -9.14 -6.30 9.02
C PHE A 196 -9.59 -6.42 7.56
N GLY A 197 -9.71 -7.65 7.05
CA GLY A 197 -10.25 -7.95 5.72
C GLY A 197 -9.50 -7.25 4.59
N GLN A 198 -8.18 -7.11 4.69
CA GLN A 198 -7.38 -6.36 3.71
C GLN A 198 -7.39 -6.93 2.28
N PHE A 199 -7.96 -8.12 2.11
CA PHE A 199 -8.01 -8.84 0.85
C PHE A 199 -9.39 -8.80 0.17
N ASP A 200 -10.43 -8.29 0.85
CA ASP A 200 -11.75 -8.07 0.28
C ASP A 200 -11.67 -7.11 -0.92
N ALA A 201 -12.52 -7.35 -1.93
CA ALA A 201 -12.43 -6.70 -3.24
C ALA A 201 -12.48 -5.16 -3.19
N CYS A 202 -13.14 -4.57 -2.19
CA CYS A 202 -13.29 -3.12 -2.06
C CYS A 202 -12.05 -2.40 -1.50
N VAL A 203 -11.15 -3.10 -0.82
CA VAL A 203 -10.14 -2.44 0.03
C VAL A 203 -9.07 -1.74 -0.79
N LEU A 204 -8.54 -2.37 -1.85
CA LEU A 204 -7.58 -1.72 -2.74
C LEU A 204 -8.20 -0.55 -3.52
N PRO A 205 -9.41 -0.67 -4.11
CA PRO A 205 -10.13 0.47 -4.67
C PRO A 205 -10.34 1.62 -3.67
N ALA A 206 -10.76 1.34 -2.44
CA ALA A 206 -10.90 2.35 -1.39
C ALA A 206 -9.56 3.02 -1.06
N ALA A 207 -8.45 2.27 -1.04
CA ALA A 207 -7.11 2.82 -0.89
C ALA A 207 -6.73 3.74 -2.05
N MET A 208 -7.14 3.44 -3.28
CA MET A 208 -6.92 4.33 -4.44
C MET A 208 -7.73 5.62 -4.33
N LEU A 209 -9.01 5.54 -3.94
CA LEU A 209 -9.85 6.72 -3.68
C LEU A 209 -9.23 7.62 -2.60
N MET A 210 -8.74 7.02 -1.50
CA MET A 210 -8.00 7.73 -0.46
C MET A 210 -6.75 8.42 -1.02
N PHE A 211 -5.97 7.75 -1.87
CA PHE A 211 -4.81 8.38 -2.51
C PHE A 211 -5.18 9.59 -3.36
N GLU A 212 -6.26 9.52 -4.16
CA GLU A 212 -6.71 10.64 -4.99
C GLU A 212 -7.20 11.82 -4.13
N LYS A 213 -7.97 11.56 -3.07
CA LYS A 213 -8.44 12.60 -2.13
C LYS A 213 -7.32 13.21 -1.30
N SER A 214 -6.24 12.48 -1.06
CA SER A 214 -5.13 12.96 -0.21
C SER A 214 -4.28 14.07 -0.82
N GLY A 215 -4.30 14.22 -2.15
CA GLY A 215 -3.38 15.11 -2.87
C GLY A 215 -1.90 14.66 -2.84
N LEU A 216 -1.59 13.47 -2.33
CA LEU A 216 -0.24 12.92 -2.35
C LEU A 216 0.20 12.67 -3.80
N SER A 217 1.30 13.30 -4.21
CA SER A 217 1.80 13.18 -5.57
C SER A 217 2.10 11.72 -5.93
N TYR A 218 1.80 11.32 -7.17
CA TYR A 218 2.01 9.96 -7.66
C TYR A 218 3.46 9.47 -7.43
N ALA A 219 4.46 10.32 -7.69
CA ALA A 219 5.87 9.99 -7.41
C ALA A 219 6.15 9.71 -5.93
N SER A 220 5.43 10.37 -5.00
CA SER A 220 5.60 10.16 -3.56
C SER A 220 4.94 8.88 -3.04
N ARG A 221 4.09 8.22 -3.84
CA ARG A 221 3.44 6.95 -3.45
C ARG A 221 4.42 5.77 -3.39
N GLY A 222 5.67 5.94 -3.84
CA GLY A 222 6.73 4.92 -3.67
C GLY A 222 7.43 4.95 -2.31
N ASP A 223 7.20 5.99 -1.51
CA ASP A 223 7.85 6.22 -0.22
C ASP A 223 6.91 5.80 0.92
N PRO A 224 7.21 4.71 1.66
CA PRO A 224 6.32 4.23 2.71
C PRO A 224 6.16 5.25 3.84
N ILE A 225 7.15 6.12 4.11
CA ILE A 225 7.06 7.14 5.16
C ILE A 225 5.97 8.16 4.82
N LYS A 226 5.98 8.64 3.57
CA LYS A 226 4.96 9.58 3.08
C LYS A 226 3.60 8.92 2.98
N VAL A 227 3.55 7.68 2.52
CA VAL A 227 2.30 6.91 2.42
C VAL A 227 1.69 6.70 3.80
N THR A 228 2.44 6.25 4.81
CA THR A 228 1.87 6.03 6.15
C THR A 228 1.48 7.33 6.84
N ARG A 229 2.23 8.42 6.64
CA ARG A 229 1.83 9.74 7.13
C ARG A 229 0.54 10.23 6.48
N MET A 230 0.36 9.93 5.19
CA MET A 230 -0.88 10.23 4.48
C MET A 230 -2.03 9.36 4.97
N ILE A 231 -1.83 8.05 5.18
CA ILE A 231 -2.85 7.15 5.72
C ILE A 231 -3.33 7.64 7.10
N SER A 232 -2.39 7.96 8.01
CA SER A 232 -2.76 8.45 9.35
C SER A 232 -3.57 9.75 9.31
N LYS A 233 -3.29 10.60 8.31
CA LYS A 233 -4.03 11.84 8.05
C LYS A 233 -5.44 11.53 7.52
N MET A 234 -5.52 10.73 6.45
CA MET A 234 -6.77 10.50 5.72
C MET A 234 -7.78 9.61 6.44
N VAL A 235 -7.37 8.82 7.43
CA VAL A 235 -8.32 7.98 8.17
C VAL A 235 -9.26 8.82 9.06
N ASN A 236 -8.81 9.97 9.57
CA ASN A 236 -9.64 10.88 10.38
C ASN A 236 -10.20 12.01 9.49
N SER A 237 -11.51 12.21 9.50
CA SER A 237 -12.15 13.25 8.70
C SER A 237 -12.43 14.57 9.44
N ASN A 238 -12.09 14.69 10.72
CA ASN A 238 -12.41 15.90 11.49
C ASN A 238 -11.55 17.10 11.08
N ASP A 239 -10.34 16.86 10.56
CA ASP A 239 -9.41 17.90 10.09
C ASP A 239 -9.29 17.96 8.55
N ASP A 240 -9.67 16.88 7.87
CA ASP A 240 -9.53 16.69 6.43
C ASP A 240 -10.75 15.93 5.88
N ASP A 241 -11.03 15.95 4.57
CA ASP A 241 -12.13 15.14 3.96
C ASP A 241 -11.75 13.64 3.89
N GLY A 242 -11.53 13.05 5.08
CA GLY A 242 -11.00 11.71 5.31
C GLY A 242 -12.06 10.60 5.29
N ILE A 243 -11.68 9.41 5.76
CA ILE A 243 -12.50 8.20 5.68
C ILE A 243 -13.55 8.14 6.80
N LEU A 244 -13.20 8.46 8.05
CA LEU A 244 -14.08 8.29 9.20
C LEU A 244 -14.25 9.57 10.00
N VAL A 245 -15.51 9.89 10.34
CA VAL A 245 -15.85 10.97 11.26
C VAL A 245 -15.69 10.50 12.71
N GLY A 246 -14.86 11.17 13.49
CA GLY A 246 -14.67 10.91 14.92
C GLY A 246 -15.74 11.54 15.79
N ARG A 247 -16.35 10.76 16.70
CA ARG A 247 -17.40 11.26 17.61
C ARG A 247 -17.42 10.57 18.99
N TRP A 248 -17.50 11.37 20.04
CA TRP A 248 -17.38 10.95 21.46
C TRP A 248 -18.51 11.43 22.38
N ASP A 249 -19.50 12.16 21.86
CA ASP A 249 -20.62 12.73 22.65
C ASP A 249 -21.67 11.68 23.09
N GLY A 250 -21.62 10.48 22.51
CA GLY A 250 -22.54 9.38 22.80
C GLY A 250 -23.83 9.40 21.97
N ASP A 251 -23.99 10.36 21.06
CA ASP A 251 -25.12 10.44 20.13
C ASP A 251 -24.67 10.03 18.72
N TYR A 252 -25.25 8.93 18.24
CA TYR A 252 -24.90 8.32 16.96
C TYR A 252 -26.15 8.01 16.12
N ALA A 253 -27.26 8.69 16.35
CA ALA A 253 -28.55 8.37 15.70
C ALA A 253 -28.52 8.53 14.16
N ASP A 254 -27.61 9.35 13.65
CA ASP A 254 -27.41 9.68 12.24
C ASP A 254 -26.26 8.91 11.58
N GLY A 255 -25.67 7.93 12.27
CA GLY A 255 -24.59 7.10 11.73
C GLY A 255 -24.47 5.75 12.44
N THR A 256 -23.33 5.09 12.27
CA THR A 256 -23.01 3.85 12.98
C THR A 256 -22.25 4.16 14.26
N ALA A 257 -22.78 3.70 15.40
CA ALA A 257 -22.08 3.82 16.67
C ALA A 257 -20.69 3.16 16.60
N PRO A 258 -19.60 3.80 17.08
CA PRO A 258 -18.24 3.25 16.99
C PRO A 258 -18.09 1.84 17.57
N SER A 259 -18.93 1.50 18.56
CA SER A 259 -18.95 0.20 19.22
C SER A 259 -19.68 -0.89 18.44
N ALA A 260 -20.38 -0.57 17.35
CA ALA A 260 -21.06 -1.52 16.48
C ALA A 260 -20.14 -2.13 15.40
N TRP A 261 -19.07 -1.42 15.01
CA TRP A 261 -18.12 -1.93 14.03
C TRP A 261 -17.39 -3.19 14.51
N THR A 262 -17.34 -4.21 13.65
CA THR A 262 -16.64 -5.49 13.88
C THR A 262 -15.45 -5.68 12.93
N GLY A 263 -15.23 -4.76 12.00
CA GLY A 263 -14.18 -4.84 11.01
C GLY A 263 -14.10 -3.58 10.15
N SER A 264 -13.05 -3.50 9.34
CA SER A 264 -12.76 -2.34 8.49
C SER A 264 -13.47 -2.39 7.13
N VAL A 265 -13.83 -3.59 6.65
CA VAL A 265 -14.38 -3.80 5.30
C VAL A 265 -15.68 -3.02 5.06
N PRO A 266 -16.68 -3.06 5.97
CA PRO A 266 -17.93 -2.30 5.74
C PRO A 266 -17.69 -0.79 5.69
N ILE A 267 -16.74 -0.28 6.48
CA ILE A 267 -16.37 1.14 6.50
C ILE A 267 -15.75 1.54 5.16
N LEU A 268 -14.80 0.74 4.66
CA LEU A 268 -14.11 1.04 3.40
C LEU A 268 -15.03 0.86 2.19
N GLN A 269 -15.96 -0.09 2.24
CA GLN A 269 -17.00 -0.25 1.23
C GLN A 269 -17.92 0.98 1.20
N GLU A 270 -18.44 1.41 2.35
CA GLU A 270 -19.31 2.59 2.43
C GLU A 270 -18.59 3.87 1.96
N TYR A 271 -17.31 4.04 2.34
CA TYR A 271 -16.47 5.13 1.86
C TYR A 271 -16.30 5.12 0.33
N LEU A 272 -16.10 3.94 -0.25
CA LEU A 272 -15.96 3.77 -1.69
C LEU A 272 -17.27 4.06 -2.43
N ASP A 273 -18.40 3.55 -1.92
CA ASP A 273 -19.72 3.71 -2.54
C ASP A 273 -20.20 5.16 -2.52
N ASN A 274 -19.95 5.87 -1.41
CA ASN A 274 -20.43 7.23 -1.20
C ASN A 274 -19.42 8.32 -1.57
N GLU A 275 -18.15 7.95 -1.80
CA GLU A 275 -17.01 8.85 -1.99
C GLU A 275 -16.93 9.97 -0.93
N SER A 276 -17.37 9.70 0.30
CA SER A 276 -17.47 10.65 1.40
C SER A 276 -17.26 9.98 2.75
N SER A 277 -16.97 10.77 3.79
CA SER A 277 -16.64 10.27 5.12
C SER A 277 -17.77 9.44 5.76
N VAL A 278 -17.39 8.38 6.46
CA VAL A 278 -18.27 7.43 7.13
C VAL A 278 -18.40 7.78 8.61
N SER A 279 -19.63 7.78 9.11
CA SER A 279 -19.96 8.08 10.51
C SER A 279 -20.22 6.78 11.29
N TYR A 280 -19.61 6.50 12.44
CA TYR A 280 -18.57 7.21 13.19
C TYR A 280 -17.45 6.27 13.64
N GLY A 281 -16.29 6.84 13.97
CA GLY A 281 -15.12 6.15 14.50
C GLY A 281 -14.66 6.68 15.86
N GLN A 282 -13.88 5.86 16.56
CA GLN A 282 -13.04 6.23 17.71
C GLN A 282 -11.67 5.56 17.56
N CYS A 283 -10.75 5.78 18.50
CA CYS A 283 -9.33 5.36 18.39
C CYS A 283 -9.12 3.92 17.88
N TRP A 284 -9.87 2.93 18.39
CA TRP A 284 -9.75 1.54 17.94
C TRP A 284 -10.29 1.30 16.52
N VAL A 285 -11.34 2.03 16.11
CA VAL A 285 -11.91 1.94 14.76
C VAL A 285 -10.93 2.54 13.76
N PHE A 286 -10.40 3.73 14.05
CA PHE A 286 -9.35 4.36 13.23
C PHE A 286 -8.15 3.44 13.09
N SER A 287 -7.69 2.87 14.20
CA SER A 287 -6.55 1.97 14.18
C SER A 287 -6.82 0.68 13.39
N GLY A 288 -8.02 0.12 13.48
CA GLY A 288 -8.46 -0.99 12.64
C GLY A 288 -8.37 -0.68 11.14
N VAL A 289 -8.87 0.49 10.73
CA VAL A 289 -8.83 0.93 9.32
C VAL A 289 -7.40 1.21 8.85
N VAL A 290 -6.56 1.86 9.67
CA VAL A 290 -5.13 2.09 9.34
C VAL A 290 -4.41 0.76 9.12
N THR A 291 -4.58 -0.23 9.99
CA THR A 291 -3.94 -1.54 9.82
C THR A 291 -4.44 -2.24 8.56
N THR A 292 -5.74 -2.19 8.26
CA THR A 292 -6.30 -2.73 7.01
C THR A 292 -5.63 -2.11 5.78
N LEU A 293 -5.56 -0.78 5.69
CA LEU A 293 -4.99 -0.07 4.55
C LEU A 293 -3.49 -0.33 4.39
N CYS A 294 -2.73 -0.29 5.50
CA CYS A 294 -1.31 -0.61 5.49
C CYS A 294 -1.06 -2.04 5.00
N ARG A 295 -1.78 -3.04 5.56
CA ARG A 295 -1.64 -4.46 5.16
C ARG A 295 -2.05 -4.70 3.71
N ALA A 296 -3.13 -4.08 3.26
CA ALA A 296 -3.59 -4.16 1.86
C ALA A 296 -2.54 -3.64 0.88
N LEU A 297 -1.82 -2.58 1.25
CA LEU A 297 -0.73 -2.01 0.45
C LEU A 297 0.60 -2.76 0.63
N GLY A 298 0.68 -3.77 1.50
CA GLY A 298 1.90 -4.54 1.76
C GLY A 298 2.85 -3.93 2.79
N ILE A 299 2.41 -2.97 3.59
CA ILE A 299 3.18 -2.37 4.69
C ILE A 299 2.87 -3.16 5.97
N PRO A 300 3.86 -3.82 6.60
CA PRO A 300 3.61 -4.56 7.84
C PRO A 300 3.11 -3.62 8.94
N SER A 301 1.98 -3.96 9.55
CA SER A 301 1.32 -3.11 10.55
C SER A 301 0.66 -3.92 11.65
N ARG A 302 0.64 -3.36 12.86
CA ARG A 302 -0.10 -3.88 14.02
C ARG A 302 -0.81 -2.78 14.78
N VAL A 303 -1.87 -3.17 15.47
CA VAL A 303 -2.59 -2.33 16.43
C VAL A 303 -1.92 -2.42 17.81
N VAL A 304 -1.77 -1.28 18.48
CA VAL A 304 -1.18 -1.17 19.82
C VAL A 304 -2.16 -0.43 20.72
N SER A 305 -2.40 -0.98 21.91
CA SER A 305 -3.23 -0.35 22.93
C SER A 305 -2.39 0.07 24.13
N ASN A 306 -2.48 1.34 24.50
CA ASN A 306 -1.92 1.88 25.73
C ASN A 306 -3.02 2.09 26.76
N ILE A 307 -2.87 1.48 27.92
CA ILE A 307 -3.86 1.54 29.01
C ILE A 307 -3.44 2.64 29.98
N VAL A 308 -4.39 3.47 30.43
CA VAL A 308 -4.10 4.70 31.19
C VAL A 308 -3.22 5.65 30.36
N SER A 309 -3.71 6.01 29.17
CA SER A 309 -2.95 6.82 28.23
C SER A 309 -3.07 8.30 28.56
N ALA A 310 -1.96 8.91 28.97
CA ALA A 310 -1.86 10.35 29.08
C ALA A 310 -2.01 10.98 27.69
N HIS A 311 -2.85 12.00 27.60
CA HIS A 311 -2.98 12.89 26.46
C HIS A 311 -2.62 14.29 26.93
N ASP A 312 -1.35 14.60 26.71
CA ASP A 312 -0.72 15.88 26.99
C ASP A 312 -1.09 16.87 25.87
N ALA A 313 -1.77 17.95 26.24
CA ALA A 313 -2.29 18.95 25.33
C ALA A 313 -1.29 20.09 25.04
N ASN A 314 -0.14 20.15 25.74
CA ASN A 314 0.86 21.22 25.61
C ASN A 314 2.31 20.74 25.41
N ALA A 315 2.52 19.42 25.25
CA ALA A 315 3.81 18.77 25.00
C ALA A 315 4.86 19.01 26.10
N THR A 316 4.41 19.16 27.35
CA THR A 316 5.26 19.35 28.54
C THR A 316 5.84 18.04 29.07
N LEU A 317 5.33 16.89 28.62
CA LEU A 317 5.59 15.56 29.15
C LEU A 317 5.09 15.38 30.60
N THR A 318 4.20 16.26 31.06
CA THR A 318 3.48 16.17 32.34
C THR A 318 1.97 16.14 32.10
N VAL A 319 1.20 15.80 33.13
CA VAL A 319 -0.26 15.92 33.13
C VAL A 319 -0.62 16.83 34.29
N ASP A 320 -1.04 18.04 33.96
CA ASP A 320 -1.30 19.09 34.94
C ASP A 320 -2.80 19.20 35.24
N LYS A 321 -3.16 19.05 36.53
CA LYS A 321 -4.53 19.23 37.01
C LYS A 321 -4.59 20.45 37.91
N TYR A 322 -5.55 21.33 37.61
CA TYR A 322 -5.73 22.58 38.33
C TYR A 322 -6.93 22.48 39.25
N PHE A 323 -6.81 23.02 40.46
CA PHE A 323 -7.85 22.97 41.48
C PHE A 323 -8.15 24.38 41.98
N ASP A 324 -9.41 24.65 42.29
CA ASP A 324 -9.83 25.90 42.91
C ASP A 324 -9.45 25.94 44.41
N ALA A 325 -9.77 27.06 45.08
CA ALA A 325 -9.50 27.23 46.50
C ALA A 325 -10.29 26.27 47.41
N ASN A 326 -11.35 25.63 46.89
CA ASN A 326 -12.15 24.62 47.58
C ASN A 326 -11.69 23.19 47.28
N ASN A 327 -10.58 23.03 46.53
CA ASN A 327 -10.03 21.75 46.09
C ASN A 327 -10.95 21.00 45.11
N GLU A 328 -11.74 21.73 44.32
CA GLU A 328 -12.49 21.21 43.17
C GLU A 328 -11.65 21.33 41.89
N GLU A 329 -11.56 20.25 41.11
CA GLU A 329 -10.79 20.25 39.85
C GLU A 329 -11.46 21.19 38.83
N LEU A 330 -10.67 22.10 38.26
CA LEU A 330 -11.14 23.00 37.22
C LEU A 330 -11.41 22.20 35.94
N SER A 331 -12.52 22.51 35.26
CA SER A 331 -12.88 21.89 33.98
C SER A 331 -12.12 22.46 32.77
N TYR A 332 -11.07 23.25 33.01
CA TYR A 332 -10.25 23.90 31.99
C TYR A 332 -8.82 24.08 32.53
N ASP A 333 -7.85 24.17 31.62
CA ASP A 333 -6.48 24.53 31.96
C ASP A 333 -6.33 26.06 31.91
N PRO A 334 -6.07 26.75 33.04
CA PRO A 334 -5.90 28.19 33.07
C PRO A 334 -4.62 28.68 32.37
N ASN A 335 -3.68 27.79 32.07
CA ASN A 335 -2.40 28.07 31.43
C ASN A 335 -2.31 27.55 29.99
N ASN A 336 -3.34 26.87 29.48
CA ASN A 336 -3.37 26.37 28.12
C ASN A 336 -4.69 26.65 27.41
N GLU A 337 -4.65 27.61 26.47
CA GLU A 337 -5.80 27.93 25.62
C GLU A 337 -6.16 26.79 24.64
N MET A 338 -5.24 25.85 24.37
CA MET A 338 -5.47 24.72 23.45
C MET A 338 -6.26 23.56 24.07
N GLY A 339 -6.48 23.57 25.38
CA GLY A 339 -7.26 22.55 26.09
C GLY A 339 -6.54 21.99 27.32
N MET A 340 -7.25 21.16 28.09
CA MET A 340 -6.70 20.53 29.29
C MET A 340 -6.07 19.17 28.99
N ASP A 341 -5.06 18.81 29.78
CA ASP A 341 -4.55 17.45 29.79
C ASP A 341 -5.62 16.46 30.23
N SER A 342 -5.58 15.26 29.68
CA SER A 342 -6.52 14.20 30.05
C SER A 342 -5.83 12.85 30.15
N ILE A 343 -6.40 11.98 30.97
CA ILE A 343 -5.99 10.57 31.04
C ILE A 343 -7.11 9.74 30.45
N TRP A 344 -6.85 9.17 29.28
CA TRP A 344 -7.77 8.26 28.62
C TRP A 344 -7.68 6.91 29.31
N ASN A 345 -8.83 6.26 29.49
CA ASN A 345 -8.86 4.89 30.02
C ASN A 345 -7.99 3.94 29.19
N TYR A 346 -7.98 4.12 27.87
CA TYR A 346 -7.04 3.55 26.92
C TYR A 346 -6.99 4.40 25.65
N HIS A 347 -5.89 4.30 24.92
CA HIS A 347 -5.75 4.83 23.58
C HIS A 347 -5.15 3.77 22.65
N VAL A 348 -5.55 3.79 21.38
CA VAL A 348 -5.15 2.79 20.39
C VAL A 348 -4.53 3.49 19.20
N TRP A 349 -3.37 3.02 18.77
CA TRP A 349 -2.65 3.50 17.60
C TRP A 349 -2.03 2.32 16.83
N ASN A 350 -1.24 2.65 15.80
CA ASN A 350 -0.61 1.66 14.94
C ASN A 350 0.90 1.78 14.99
N ASP A 351 1.58 0.63 15.05
CA ASP A 351 2.97 0.54 14.63
C ASP A 351 2.98 0.09 13.17
N VAL A 352 3.89 0.68 12.38
CA VAL A 352 4.17 0.29 11.00
C VAL A 352 5.67 0.02 10.85
N TYR A 353 6.03 -1.07 10.19
CA TYR A 353 7.42 -1.45 10.03
C TYR A 353 7.99 -0.91 8.72
N MET A 354 9.04 -0.09 8.81
CA MET A 354 9.81 0.39 7.66
C MET A 354 11.17 0.94 8.09
N ALA A 355 12.11 0.97 7.14
CA ALA A 355 13.36 1.71 7.26
C ALA A 355 13.10 3.23 7.23
N ARG A 356 13.97 3.99 7.93
CA ARG A 356 13.90 5.45 8.05
C ARG A 356 15.19 6.11 7.52
N PRO A 357 15.42 6.10 6.20
CA PRO A 357 16.61 6.72 5.60
C PRO A 357 16.68 8.24 5.79
N ASP A 358 15.57 8.86 6.22
CA ASP A 358 15.47 10.26 6.60
C ASP A 358 16.01 10.55 8.02
N LEU A 359 16.29 9.52 8.83
CA LEU A 359 16.83 9.63 10.18
C LEU A 359 18.26 9.08 10.29
N PRO A 360 19.04 9.47 11.32
CA PRO A 360 20.36 8.90 11.57
C PRO A 360 20.30 7.36 11.81
N PRO A 361 21.31 6.59 11.38
CA PRO A 361 21.30 5.12 11.42
C PRO A 361 20.99 4.49 12.79
N ASP A 362 21.36 5.14 13.90
CA ASP A 362 21.14 4.60 15.25
C ASP A 362 19.72 4.83 15.81
N THR A 363 18.91 5.65 15.17
CA THR A 363 17.51 5.91 15.59
C THR A 363 16.50 4.95 14.96
N ALA A 364 16.91 4.23 13.91
CA ALA A 364 16.17 3.11 13.34
C ALA A 364 16.76 1.80 13.91
N ARG A 365 16.18 1.26 14.99
CA ARG A 365 16.55 -0.09 15.47
C ARG A 365 15.32 -0.94 15.75
N GLU A 366 15.02 -1.83 14.81
CA GLU A 366 15.39 -3.25 14.98
C GLU A 366 16.49 -3.54 13.95
N LYS A 367 17.54 -4.26 14.35
CA LYS A 367 18.86 -4.28 13.69
C LYS A 367 18.79 -4.64 12.21
N ASP A 368 19.33 -3.74 11.38
CA ASP A 368 19.78 -3.99 10.03
C ASP A 368 20.87 -5.08 10.08
N HIS A 369 20.48 -6.36 9.94
CA HIS A 369 21.40 -7.45 9.69
C HIS A 369 21.85 -7.40 8.22
N ARG A 370 22.46 -6.28 7.81
CA ARG A 370 23.33 -6.28 6.63
C ARG A 370 24.53 -7.13 7.00
N ALA A 371 24.60 -8.29 6.36
CA ALA A 371 25.74 -9.18 6.40
C ALA A 371 27.02 -8.38 6.08
N SER A 372 27.77 -8.07 7.13
CA SER A 372 29.21 -7.87 7.04
C SER A 372 29.84 -9.26 6.94
N ASN A 373 29.66 -9.91 5.79
CA ASN A 373 30.57 -10.96 5.34
C ASN A 373 31.60 -10.31 4.44
N ASP A 374 32.52 -9.57 5.06
CA ASP A 374 33.80 -9.23 4.46
C ASP A 374 34.88 -9.36 5.54
N LYS A 375 35.60 -10.49 5.47
CA LYS A 375 37.01 -10.73 5.86
C LYS A 375 37.44 -10.40 7.30
N ILE A 376 37.66 -11.45 8.10
CA ILE A 376 39.00 -12.03 8.36
C ILE A 376 38.91 -13.55 8.31
#